data_AF-A0A9N8M7R5-F1
#
_entry.id   AF-A0A9N8M7R5-F1
#
_cell.length_a   1.000
_cell.length_b   1.000
_cell.length_c   1.000
_cell.angle_alpha   90.00
_cell.angle_beta   90.00
_cell.angle_gamma   90.00
#
_symmetry.space_group_name_H-M   'P 1'
#
loop_
_entity.id
_entity.type
_entity.pdbx_description
1 polymer ?
#
loop_
_entity_poly.entity_id
_entity_poly.type
_entity_poly.pdbx_seq_one_letter_code
_entity_poly.pdbx_strand_id
1 'polypeptide(L)' 'FLAPVGIGLSLFLAELWATGLTGGSLNPARSLGPDVIAGEFDGTAWIYYVGPFSGAFVAFMLY' A
#
# COMPACT_ATOMS: atom_id res chain seq x y z
N PHE A 1 -10.76 -21.24 -4.45
CA PHE A 1 -11.11 -20.60 -5.74
C PHE A 1 -11.57 -19.15 -5.62
N LEU A 2 -12.22 -18.71 -4.52
CA LEU A 2 -12.70 -17.31 -4.39
C LEU A 2 -11.68 -16.29 -3.84
N ALA A 3 -10.53 -16.72 -3.33
CA ALA A 3 -9.53 -15.84 -2.72
C ALA A 3 -9.14 -14.61 -3.56
N PRO A 4 -8.94 -14.70 -4.90
CA PRO A 4 -8.60 -13.54 -5.71
C PRO A 4 -9.67 -12.43 -5.69
N VAL A 5 -10.95 -12.82 -5.61
CA VAL A 5 -12.07 -11.87 -5.55
C VAL A 5 -12.05 -11.12 -4.22
N GLY A 6 -11.84 -11.84 -3.11
CA GLY A 6 -11.73 -11.22 -1.79
C GLY A 6 -10.56 -10.25 -1.70
N ILE A 7 -9.38 -10.67 -2.13
CA ILE A 7 -8.16 -9.83 -2.13
C ILE A 7 -8.35 -8.58 -2.99
N GLY A 8 -8.92 -8.72 -4.19
CA GLY A 8 -9.19 -7.59 -5.08
C GLY A 8 -10.18 -6.60 -4.50
N LEU A 9 -11.26 -7.06 -3.88
CA LEU A 9 -12.25 -6.19 -3.22
C LEU A 9 -11.67 -5.48 -2.00
N SER A 10 -10.84 -6.16 -1.19
CA SER A 10 -10.14 -5.53 -0.07
C SER A 10 -9.23 -4.40 -0.52
N LEU A 11 -8.46 -4.61 -1.59
CA LEU A 11 -7.61 -3.57 -2.17
C LEU A 11 -8.45 -2.43 -2.74
N PHE A 12 -9.54 -2.72 -3.46
CA PHE A 12 -10.44 -1.71 -4.01
C PHE A 12 -11.00 -0.78 -2.93
N LEU A 13 -11.50 -1.35 -1.82
CA LEU A 13 -12.01 -0.55 -0.70
C LEU A 13 -10.93 0.30 -0.04
N ALA A 14 -9.75 -0.27 0.17
CA ALA A 14 -8.61 0.47 0.71
C ALA A 14 -8.24 1.66 -0.18
N GLU A 15 -8.35 1.49 -1.50
CA GLU A 15 -7.99 2.51 -2.48
C GLU A 15 -9.01 3.63 -2.60
N LEU A 16 -10.31 3.33 -2.47
CA LEU A 16 -11.37 4.35 -2.36
C LEU A 16 -11.12 5.32 -1.20
N TRP A 17 -10.46 4.86 -0.13
CA TRP A 17 -10.13 5.68 1.03
C TRP A 17 -8.75 6.33 0.91
N ALA A 18 -7.71 5.54 0.62
CA ALA A 18 -6.32 5.96 0.75
C ALA A 18 -5.84 6.90 -0.37
N THR A 19 -6.48 6.88 -1.54
CA THR A 19 -6.09 7.72 -2.69
C THR A 19 -6.20 9.21 -2.40
N GLY A 20 -7.28 9.66 -1.74
CA GLY A 20 -7.46 11.07 -1.38
C GLY A 20 -6.55 11.58 -0.26
N LEU A 21 -5.86 10.67 0.44
CA LEU A 21 -4.99 11.01 1.58
C LEU A 21 -3.50 10.90 1.23
N THR A 22 -3.10 9.81 0.57
CA THR A 22 -1.69 9.45 0.33
C THR A 22 -1.44 8.95 -1.09
N GLY A 23 -2.40 9.09 -2.01
CA GLY A 23 -2.25 8.60 -3.38
C GLY A 23 -2.40 7.08 -3.56
N GLY A 24 -2.78 6.35 -2.49
CA GLY A 24 -3.15 4.93 -2.60
C GLY A 24 -1.95 4.03 -2.93
N SER A 25 -0.91 4.04 -2.09
CA SER A 25 0.21 3.14 -2.31
C SER A 25 -0.14 1.70 -1.92
N LEU A 26 -0.38 1.49 -0.61
CA LEU A 26 -0.66 0.20 0.03
C LEU A 26 0.39 -0.90 -0.22
N ASN A 27 1.47 -0.60 -0.94
CA ASN A 27 2.48 -1.56 -1.36
C ASN A 27 3.81 -0.84 -1.64
N PRO A 28 4.89 -1.15 -0.91
CA PRO A 28 6.19 -0.51 -1.10
C PRO A 28 6.72 -0.62 -2.53
N ALA A 29 6.50 -1.75 -3.22
CA ALA A 29 6.95 -1.94 -4.60
C ALA A 29 6.21 -1.02 -5.59
N ARG A 30 4.94 -0.69 -5.31
CA ARG A 30 4.13 0.22 -6.11
C ARG A 30 4.54 1.68 -5.92
N SER A 31 5.13 2.04 -4.78
CA SER A 31 5.75 3.36 -4.57
C SER A 31 7.17 3.44 -5.14
N LEU A 32 7.98 2.40 -4.96
CA LEU A 32 9.39 2.40 -5.39
C LEU A 32 9.56 2.57 -6.91
N GLY A 33 8.69 1.95 -7.71
CA GLY A 33 8.80 2.02 -9.18
C GLY A 33 8.78 3.46 -9.72
N PRO A 34 7.72 4.25 -9.43
CA PRO A 34 7.66 5.66 -9.77
C PRO A 34 8.83 6.49 -9.21
N ASP A 35 9.20 6.31 -7.93
CA ASP A 35 10.28 7.06 -7.30
C ASP A 35 11.63 6.85 -8.04
N VAL A 36 11.93 5.60 -8.41
CA VAL A 36 13.15 5.26 -9.16
C VAL A 36 13.13 5.84 -10.57
N ILE A 37 12.00 5.78 -11.27
CA ILE A 37 11.88 6.27 -12.66
C ILE A 37 11.94 7.81 -12.69
N ALA A 38 11.29 8.48 -11.74
CA ALA A 38 11.33 9.93 -11.60
C ALA A 38 12.67 10.43 -11.04
N GLY A 39 13.41 9.57 -10.34
CA GLY A 39 14.61 9.97 -9.59
C GLY A 39 14.29 10.84 -8.37
N GLU A 40 13.03 10.84 -7.92
CA GLU A 40 12.52 11.66 -6.84
C GLU A 40 12.14 10.76 -5.67
N PHE A 41 12.97 10.78 -4.62
CA PHE A 41 12.65 10.15 -3.34
C PHE A 41 12.27 11.25 -2.36
N ASP A 42 10.97 11.50 -2.23
CA ASP A 42 10.48 12.46 -1.27
C ASP A 42 10.91 12.06 0.16
N GLY A 43 11.20 13.05 1.00
CA GLY A 43 11.53 12.84 2.41
C GLY A 43 10.41 12.14 3.19
N THR A 44 9.19 12.11 2.64
CA THR A 44 8.04 11.38 3.19
C THR A 44 7.90 9.94 2.67
N ALA A 45 8.70 9.50 1.69
CA ALA A 45 8.56 8.20 1.03
C ALA A 45 8.60 7.00 2.00
N TRP A 46 9.27 7.14 3.15
CA TRP A 46 9.34 6.11 4.20
C TRP A 46 7.96 5.64 4.70
N ILE A 47 6.92 6.48 4.64
CA ILE A 47 5.57 6.11 5.08
C ILE A 47 4.98 4.98 4.23
N TYR A 48 5.37 4.90 2.95
CA TYR A 48 4.94 3.84 2.04
C TYR A 48 5.63 2.50 2.29
N TYR A 49 6.59 2.46 3.20
CA TYR A 49 7.24 1.23 3.68
C TYR A 49 6.69 0.88 5.06
N VAL A 50 6.78 1.82 6.02
CA VAL A 50 6.35 1.57 7.40
C VAL A 50 4.84 1.32 7.51
N GLY A 51 4.03 2.05 6.76
CA GLY A 51 2.57 1.88 6.73
C GLY A 51 2.16 0.46 6.33
N PRO A 52 2.53 -0.02 5.13
CA PRO A 52 2.18 -1.38 4.69
C PRO A 52 2.73 -2.49 5.59
N PHE A 53 3.97 -2.38 6.08
CA PHE A 53 4.54 -3.41 6.98
C PHE A 53 3.84 -3.45 8.34
N SER A 54 3.52 -2.29 8.93
CA SER A 54 2.76 -2.25 10.19
C SER A 54 1.35 -2.82 10.01
N GLY A 55 0.66 -2.49 8.91
CA GLY A 55 -0.63 -3.09 8.57
C GLY A 55 -0.57 -4.61 8.41
N ALA A 56 0.45 -5.11 7.71
CA ALA A 56 0.69 -6.55 7.54
C ALA A 56 0.95 -7.26 8.89
N PHE A 57 1.72 -6.62 9.79
CA PHE A 57 1.98 -7.15 11.12
C PHE A 57 0.70 -7.23 11.97
N VAL A 58 -0.13 -6.18 11.96
CA VAL A 58 -1.43 -6.21 12.66
C VAL A 58 -2.34 -7.29 12.09
N ALA A 59 -2.43 -7.41 10.76
CA ALA A 59 -3.22 -8.45 10.11
C ALA A 59 -2.75 -9.86 10.52
N PHE A 60 -1.43 -10.08 10.58
CA PHE A 60 -0.86 -11.34 11.04
C PHE A 60 -1.19 -11.65 12.50
N MET A 61 -1.17 -10.65 13.39
CA MET A 61 -1.51 -10.86 14.81
C MET A 61 -3.00 -11.12 15.06
N LEU A 62 -3.88 -10.62 14.20
CA LEU A 62 -5.34 -10.76 14.34
C LEU A 62 -5.92 -11.99 13.65
N TYR A 63 -5.13 -12.65 12.80
CA TYR A 63 -5.51 -13.86 12.08
C TYR A 63 -5.19 -15.11 12.90
#